data_AF-A0A6J0GQR0-F1
#
_entry.id   AF-A0A6J0GQR0-F1
#
_cell.length_a   1.000
_cell.length_b   1.000
_cell.length_c   1.000
_cell.angle_alpha   90.00
_cell.angle_beta   90.00
_cell.angle_gamma   90.00
#
_symmetry.space_group_name_H-M   'P 1'
#
loop_
_entity.id
_entity.type
_entity.pdbx_description
1 polymer ?
#
loop_
_entity_poly.entity_id
_entity_poly.type
_entity_poly.pdbx_seq_one_letter_code
_entity_poly.pdbx_strand_id
1 'polypeptide(L)'
;MLLDGLEQMLLPAPHRAEISASEHMDLGIVAENEKISKDLVDLQIETNKMKEQYETENFELKNMILALENRVRELELCSEKVTGERDSLRERLRALESARKELAQEYIILKSNYLALGKELDQEVRRNEELTQELLNLAKGRNTLPGTESTHPPAMAHQSSAELERVRGKPEDVVASGHERQELERNLLGNQDHIKVELEKLKKTHDWQQKLEERVLGLGKELQEAKGAIGDTQRRLVEQSAVLLTSQSQLQEVEAENSRLQLRLKELNEEYRSRLARYIRDVANYMDSKSSHMTGHSKAPADHAAMKHFVDNMLKDIRASYKSREEQLARAARGYKKRMKDLVKKHENLLIAYGLQREQIRSLGSSAMDCGPAELHFSISDPELLTNTTRELNRLREEKAKLEMQLQELQKKRLKEASAFPLPPEQQLDEEGWAEVRKQLREFTHNTQEDLEQERSQLLTRAVVAEEQVLELQEYIDQHLARYKQEILRLRNAEGSEGPRVLSARAAAAPPLPRASTVSHDP
;
A
#
# COMPACT_ATOMS: atom_id res chain seq x y z
N MET A 1 108.57 36.01 -33.62
CA MET A 1 108.20 37.21 -32.83
C MET A 1 107.56 36.66 -31.56
N LEU A 2 108.36 36.51 -30.50
CA LEU A 2 108.36 37.39 -29.30
C LEU A 2 107.03 37.21 -28.53
N LEU A 3 106.96 36.59 -27.34
CA LEU A 3 107.88 36.59 -26.20
C LEU A 3 107.67 35.35 -25.31
N ASP A 4 108.77 34.72 -24.92
CA ASP A 4 108.93 33.95 -23.68
C ASP A 4 109.01 34.91 -22.48
N GLY A 5 108.54 34.47 -21.31
CA GLY A 5 109.02 35.00 -20.03
C GLY A 5 108.06 34.92 -18.85
N LEU A 6 108.43 34.05 -17.88
CA LEU A 6 108.09 34.08 -16.45
C LEU A 6 106.76 33.44 -15.99
N GLU A 7 106.82 32.16 -15.60
CA GLU A 7 106.45 31.71 -14.24
C GLU A 7 106.86 30.24 -14.02
N GLN A 8 108.09 30.04 -13.56
CA GLN A 8 108.40 28.91 -12.68
C GLN A 8 108.01 29.36 -11.26
N MET A 9 107.17 28.58 -10.56
CA MET A 9 107.34 28.23 -9.14
C MET A 9 106.17 27.37 -8.62
N LEU A 10 106.53 26.22 -8.05
CA LEU A 10 105.77 25.38 -7.12
C LEU A 10 104.44 24.77 -7.58
N LEU A 11 104.52 23.51 -8.04
CA LEU A 11 103.49 22.50 -7.77
C LEU A 11 103.66 22.00 -6.33
N PRO A 12 102.72 22.21 -5.40
CA PRO A 12 102.56 21.33 -4.27
C PRO A 12 101.76 20.10 -4.72
N ALA A 13 102.26 18.92 -4.37
CA ALA A 13 101.51 17.67 -4.47
C ALA A 13 100.12 17.83 -3.83
N PRO A 14 99.08 17.13 -4.32
CA PRO A 14 97.82 17.09 -3.60
C PRO A 14 98.09 16.36 -2.28
N HIS A 15 98.08 17.10 -1.18
CA HIS A 15 97.98 16.53 0.15
C HIS A 15 96.69 15.71 0.18
N ARG A 16 96.85 14.39 0.06
CA ARG A 16 95.84 13.41 0.42
C ARG A 16 95.54 13.70 1.89
N ALA A 17 94.41 14.34 2.15
CA ALA A 17 93.88 14.46 3.50
C ALA A 17 93.64 13.02 3.97
N GLU A 18 94.59 12.48 4.75
CA GLU A 18 94.36 11.31 5.58
C GLU A 18 93.35 11.76 6.63
N ILE A 19 92.07 11.64 6.29
CA ILE A 19 90.98 11.68 7.25
C ILE A 19 91.30 10.60 8.27
N SER A 20 91.52 11.02 9.51
CA SER A 20 91.92 10.11 10.57
C SER A 20 90.83 9.06 10.78
N ALA A 21 91.20 7.81 11.08
CA ALA A 21 90.23 6.74 11.33
C ALA A 21 89.23 7.08 12.48
N SER A 22 89.57 8.06 13.33
CA SER A 22 88.69 8.64 14.34
C SER A 22 87.51 9.40 13.72
N GLU A 23 87.75 10.28 12.74
CA GLU A 23 86.71 11.12 12.13
C GLU A 23 85.71 10.29 11.30
N HIS A 24 86.15 9.19 10.68
CA HIS A 24 85.25 8.26 9.99
C HIS A 24 84.36 7.46 10.96
N MET A 25 84.87 7.12 12.15
CA MET A 25 84.07 6.43 13.17
C MET A 25 83.05 7.39 13.80
N ASP A 26 83.44 8.65 14.04
CA ASP A 26 82.54 9.68 14.55
C ASP A 26 81.42 10.03 13.56
N LEU A 27 81.70 10.12 12.26
CA LEU A 27 80.68 10.30 11.22
C LEU A 27 79.70 9.12 11.13
N GLY A 28 80.18 7.89 11.32
CA GLY A 28 79.33 6.69 11.35
C GLY A 28 78.37 6.68 12.55
N ILE A 29 78.87 7.06 13.73
CA ILE A 29 78.07 7.17 14.96
C ILE A 29 77.03 8.30 14.83
N VAL A 30 77.40 9.44 14.23
CA VAL A 30 76.45 10.54 13.98
C VAL A 30 75.33 10.10 13.02
N ALA A 31 75.67 9.41 11.93
CA ALA A 31 74.68 8.90 10.98
C ALA A 31 73.74 7.86 11.60
N GLU A 32 74.26 6.99 12.47
CA GLU A 32 73.44 6.00 13.19
C GLU A 32 72.54 6.67 14.23
N ASN A 33 73.03 7.67 14.95
CA ASN A 33 72.24 8.49 15.88
C ASN A 33 71.13 9.28 15.16
N GLU A 34 71.41 9.84 13.98
CA GLU A 34 70.39 10.50 13.15
C GLU A 34 69.31 9.51 12.69
N LYS A 35 69.70 8.30 12.30
CA LYS A 35 68.77 7.24 11.92
C LYS A 35 67.89 6.82 13.10
N ILE A 36 68.48 6.58 14.28
CA ILE A 36 67.74 6.25 15.49
C ILE A 36 66.78 7.39 15.89
N SER A 37 67.24 8.65 15.80
CA SER A 37 66.41 9.83 16.06
C SER A 37 65.23 9.92 15.10
N LYS A 38 65.46 9.66 13.81
CA LYS A 38 64.40 9.61 12.81
C LYS A 38 63.40 8.49 13.09
N ASP A 39 63.87 7.27 13.34
CA ASP A 39 63.00 6.12 13.64
C ASP A 39 62.17 6.37 14.93
N LEU A 40 62.75 7.02 15.94
CA LEU A 40 62.03 7.43 17.15
C LEU A 40 60.94 8.46 16.86
N VAL A 41 61.23 9.46 16.03
CA VAL A 41 60.24 10.47 15.60
C VAL A 41 59.12 9.82 14.78
N ASP A 42 59.46 8.92 13.86
CA ASP A 42 58.49 8.20 13.04
C ASP A 42 57.56 7.34 13.92
N LEU A 43 58.11 6.60 14.89
CA LEU A 43 57.32 5.87 15.89
C LEU A 43 56.43 6.78 16.74
N GLN A 44 56.91 7.97 17.12
CA GLN A 44 56.12 8.95 17.86
C GLN A 44 54.97 9.52 17.02
N ILE A 45 55.20 9.76 15.72
CA ILE A 45 54.17 10.18 14.77
C ILE A 45 53.14 9.08 14.58
N GLU A 46 53.56 7.83 14.37
CA GLU A 46 52.65 6.69 14.25
C GLU A 46 51.82 6.49 15.51
N THR A 47 52.44 6.60 16.69
CA THR A 47 51.75 6.52 17.99
C THR A 47 50.70 7.62 18.12
N ASN A 48 51.03 8.85 17.73
CA ASN A 48 50.08 9.98 17.77
C ASN A 48 48.94 9.79 16.75
N LYS A 49 49.23 9.33 15.54
CA LYS A 49 48.20 9.01 14.53
C LYS A 49 47.23 7.95 15.04
N MET A 50 47.73 6.88 15.66
CA MET A 50 46.87 5.86 16.25
C MET A 50 46.02 6.44 17.39
N LYS A 51 46.59 7.28 18.26
CA LYS A 51 45.83 7.95 19.33
C LYS A 51 44.71 8.84 18.78
N GLU A 52 45.00 9.65 17.76
CA GLU A 52 43.99 10.50 17.10
C GLU A 52 42.85 9.65 16.51
N GLN A 53 43.18 8.53 15.84
CA GLN A 53 42.17 7.59 15.34
C GLN A 53 41.30 7.04 16.49
N TYR A 54 41.91 6.55 17.57
CA TYR A 54 41.15 6.08 18.73
C TYR A 54 40.28 7.16 19.36
N GLU A 55 40.76 8.40 19.43
CA GLU A 55 39.97 9.52 19.95
C GLU A 55 38.78 9.81 19.05
N THR A 56 38.98 9.90 17.73
CA THR A 56 37.88 10.14 16.77
C THR A 56 36.82 9.04 16.81
N GLU A 57 37.22 7.77 16.78
CA GLU A 57 36.30 6.64 16.92
C GLU A 57 35.55 6.69 18.26
N ASN A 58 36.24 7.05 19.35
CA ASN A 58 35.61 7.16 20.66
C ASN A 58 34.59 8.32 20.71
N PHE A 59 34.86 9.45 20.05
CA PHE A 59 33.89 10.55 19.91
C PHE A 59 32.67 10.12 19.08
N GLU A 60 32.88 9.42 17.96
CA GLU A 60 31.79 8.89 17.13
C GLU A 60 30.93 7.89 17.88
N LEU A 61 31.56 6.94 18.61
CA LEU A 61 30.86 5.96 19.43
C LEU A 61 30.07 6.63 20.56
N LYS A 62 30.64 7.63 21.25
CA LYS A 62 29.92 8.40 22.28
C LYS A 62 28.70 9.12 21.70
N ASN A 63 28.84 9.73 20.53
CA ASN A 63 27.71 10.38 19.84
C ASN A 63 26.62 9.37 19.45
N MET A 64 27.02 8.19 18.97
CA MET A 64 26.09 7.11 18.65
C MET A 64 25.36 6.61 19.91
N ILE A 65 26.08 6.40 21.02
CA ILE A 65 25.49 6.00 22.31
C ILE A 65 24.47 7.05 22.76
N LEU A 66 24.81 8.34 22.74
CA LEU A 66 23.88 9.42 23.12
C LEU A 66 22.64 9.45 22.24
N ALA A 67 22.77 9.26 20.93
CA ALA A 67 21.65 9.18 20.01
C ALA A 67 20.74 7.97 20.32
N LEU A 68 21.34 6.80 20.57
CA LEU A 68 20.61 5.59 20.96
C LEU A 68 19.92 5.75 22.31
N GLU A 69 20.57 6.34 23.31
CA GLU A 69 19.96 6.58 24.61
C GLU A 69 18.76 7.54 24.51
N ASN A 70 18.88 8.62 23.71
CA ASN A 70 17.76 9.52 23.46
C ASN A 70 16.60 8.79 22.78
N ARG A 71 16.92 7.92 21.80
CA ARG A 71 15.91 7.12 21.14
C ARG A 71 15.21 6.14 22.10
N VAL A 72 15.95 5.51 23.02
CA VAL A 72 15.39 4.64 24.05
C VAL A 72 14.46 5.43 24.97
N ARG A 73 14.86 6.62 25.43
CA ARG A 73 14.02 7.48 26.28
C ARG A 73 12.72 7.90 25.59
N GLU A 74 12.76 8.21 24.30
CA GLU A 74 11.56 8.49 23.50
C GLU A 74 10.62 7.29 23.44
N LEU A 75 11.17 6.10 23.20
CA LEU A 75 10.41 4.86 23.12
C LEU A 75 9.79 4.49 24.47
N GLU A 76 10.49 4.69 25.58
CA GLU A 76 9.98 4.51 26.94
C GLU A 76 8.79 5.44 27.19
N LEU A 77 8.91 6.74 26.85
CA LEU A 77 7.81 7.70 27.00
C LEU A 77 6.60 7.34 26.13
N CYS A 78 6.82 6.90 24.90
CA CYS A 78 5.75 6.42 24.03
C CYS A 78 5.07 5.17 24.59
N SER A 79 5.86 4.23 25.13
CA SER A 79 5.35 3.02 25.77
C SER A 79 4.48 3.37 26.97
N GLU A 80 4.94 4.25 27.86
CA GLU A 80 4.18 4.71 29.03
C GLU A 80 2.83 5.32 28.63
N LYS A 81 2.82 6.20 27.62
CA LYS A 81 1.57 6.80 27.09
C LYS A 81 0.58 5.73 26.61
N VAL A 82 1.03 4.79 25.78
CA VAL A 82 0.20 3.70 25.27
C VAL A 82 -0.30 2.81 26.39
N THR A 83 0.53 2.52 27.40
CA THR A 83 0.10 1.73 28.55
C THR A 83 -0.96 2.45 29.40
N GLY A 84 -0.83 3.77 29.59
CA GLY A 84 -1.83 4.58 30.28
C GLY A 84 -3.17 4.62 29.55
N GLU A 85 -3.16 4.82 28.22
CA GLU A 85 -4.36 4.75 27.38
C GLU A 85 -5.03 3.38 27.48
N ARG A 86 -4.25 2.30 27.34
CA ARG A 86 -4.74 0.91 27.50
C ARG A 86 -5.41 0.71 28.85
N ASP A 87 -4.82 1.21 29.93
CA ASP A 87 -5.33 1.01 31.28
C ASP A 87 -6.62 1.80 31.52
N SER A 88 -6.70 3.05 31.05
CA SER A 88 -7.93 3.86 31.07
C SER A 88 -9.09 3.20 30.28
N LEU A 89 -8.80 2.65 29.10
CA LEU A 89 -9.79 1.92 28.30
C LEU A 89 -10.23 0.64 29.02
N ARG A 90 -9.31 -0.07 29.67
CA ARG A 90 -9.63 -1.27 30.45
C ARG A 90 -10.50 -0.95 31.67
N GLU A 91 -10.32 0.21 32.30
CA GLU A 91 -11.19 0.67 33.39
C GLU A 91 -12.58 1.05 32.89
N ARG A 92 -12.67 1.78 31.78
CA ARG A 92 -13.95 2.12 31.15
C ARG A 92 -14.73 0.87 30.73
N LEU A 93 -14.04 -0.13 30.19
CA LEU A 93 -14.65 -1.41 29.85
C LEU A 93 -15.20 -2.12 31.09
N ARG A 94 -14.40 -2.18 32.18
CA ARG A 94 -14.83 -2.77 33.46
C ARG A 94 -16.08 -2.08 34.02
N ALA A 95 -16.16 -0.75 33.93
CA ALA A 95 -17.34 0.01 34.36
C ALA A 95 -18.58 -0.26 33.49
N LEU A 96 -18.41 -0.41 32.17
CA LEU A 96 -19.52 -0.78 31.28
C LEU A 96 -19.99 -2.21 31.54
N GLU A 97 -19.08 -3.14 31.84
CA GLU A 97 -19.43 -4.51 32.19
C GLU A 97 -20.19 -4.60 33.51
N SER A 98 -19.83 -3.79 34.53
CA SER A 98 -20.59 -3.74 35.77
C SER A 98 -21.99 -3.15 35.55
N ALA A 99 -22.10 -2.04 34.82
CA ALA A 99 -23.40 -1.44 34.47
C ALA A 99 -24.30 -2.41 33.69
N ARG A 100 -23.72 -3.20 32.77
CA ARG A 100 -24.47 -4.24 32.05
C ARG A 100 -24.98 -5.34 32.98
N LYS A 101 -24.17 -5.75 33.97
CA LYS A 101 -24.56 -6.75 34.96
C LYS A 101 -25.68 -6.24 35.86
N GLU A 102 -25.60 -4.99 36.30
CA GLU A 102 -26.64 -4.31 37.08
C GLU A 102 -27.96 -4.24 36.29
N LEU A 103 -27.92 -3.77 35.04
CA LEU A 103 -29.11 -3.71 34.19
C LEU A 103 -29.73 -5.10 33.94
N ALA A 104 -28.91 -6.14 33.81
CA ALA A 104 -29.40 -7.51 33.69
C ALA A 104 -30.11 -7.98 34.97
N GLN A 105 -29.60 -7.61 36.14
CA GLN A 105 -30.26 -7.90 37.42
C GLN A 105 -31.59 -7.15 37.54
N GLU A 106 -31.62 -5.87 37.19
CA GLU A 106 -32.86 -5.07 37.15
C GLU A 106 -33.90 -5.69 36.21
N TYR A 107 -33.48 -6.13 35.02
CA TYR A 107 -34.37 -6.81 34.08
C TYR A 107 -34.95 -8.12 34.65
N ILE A 108 -34.13 -8.91 35.34
CA ILE A 108 -34.59 -10.14 36.01
C ILE A 108 -35.65 -9.81 37.06
N ILE A 109 -35.40 -8.80 37.91
CA ILE A 109 -36.35 -8.34 38.93
C ILE A 109 -37.65 -7.88 38.26
N LEU A 110 -37.55 -7.02 37.24
CA LEU A 110 -38.71 -6.51 36.51
C LEU A 110 -39.53 -7.63 35.88
N LYS A 111 -38.88 -8.60 35.24
CA LYS A 111 -39.53 -9.79 34.68
C LYS A 111 -40.24 -10.60 35.75
N SER A 112 -39.64 -10.77 36.92
CA SER A 112 -40.27 -11.47 38.05
C SER A 112 -41.51 -10.74 38.58
N ASN A 113 -41.47 -9.40 38.64
CA ASN A 113 -42.62 -8.57 39.02
C ASN A 113 -43.77 -8.69 38.02
N TYR A 114 -43.50 -8.64 36.71
CA TYR A 114 -44.55 -8.83 35.70
C TYR A 114 -45.13 -10.24 35.72
N LEU A 115 -44.31 -11.25 36.00
CA LEU A 115 -44.80 -12.62 36.18
C LEU A 115 -45.70 -12.76 37.42
N ALA A 116 -45.39 -12.07 38.52
CA ALA A 116 -46.24 -12.03 39.70
C ALA A 116 -47.56 -11.32 39.41
N LEU A 117 -47.52 -10.15 38.77
CA LEU A 117 -48.70 -9.39 38.38
C LEU A 117 -49.61 -10.17 37.42
N GLY A 118 -49.03 -10.92 36.47
CA GLY A 118 -49.78 -11.81 35.59
C GLY A 118 -50.54 -12.88 36.37
N LYS A 119 -49.91 -13.50 37.38
CA LYS A 119 -50.57 -14.48 38.25
C LYS A 119 -51.69 -13.87 39.09
N GLU A 120 -51.55 -12.62 39.52
CA GLU A 120 -52.61 -11.90 40.24
C GLU A 120 -53.79 -11.59 39.32
N LEU A 121 -53.51 -11.14 38.09
CA LEU A 121 -54.54 -10.92 37.08
C LEU A 121 -55.32 -12.21 36.77
N ASP A 122 -54.62 -13.33 36.59
CA ASP A 122 -55.25 -14.64 36.38
C ASP A 122 -56.09 -15.09 37.58
N GLN A 123 -55.75 -14.66 38.80
CA GLN A 123 -56.59 -14.92 39.98
C GLN A 123 -57.85 -14.05 39.96
N GLU A 124 -57.74 -12.77 39.62
CA GLU A 124 -58.90 -11.87 39.50
C GLU A 124 -59.84 -12.29 38.38
N VAL A 125 -59.32 -12.75 37.24
CA VAL A 125 -60.13 -13.32 36.15
C VAL A 125 -60.92 -14.53 36.65
N ARG A 126 -60.25 -15.46 37.36
CA ARG A 126 -60.94 -16.62 37.96
C ARG A 126 -62.01 -16.22 38.96
N ARG A 127 -61.75 -15.24 39.84
CA ARG A 127 -62.76 -14.70 40.77
C ARG A 127 -63.96 -14.08 40.03
N ASN A 128 -63.71 -13.33 38.96
CA ASN A 128 -64.78 -12.76 38.14
C ASN A 128 -65.60 -13.83 37.41
N GLU A 129 -64.96 -14.89 36.91
CA GLU A 129 -65.65 -16.04 36.32
C GLU A 129 -66.53 -16.76 37.36
N GLU A 130 -66.02 -16.98 38.58
CA GLU A 130 -66.77 -17.53 39.71
C GLU A 130 -67.98 -16.65 40.04
N LEU A 131 -67.80 -15.34 40.22
CA LEU A 131 -68.88 -14.36 40.43
C LEU A 131 -69.91 -14.38 39.29
N THR A 132 -69.44 -14.47 38.04
CA THR A 132 -70.33 -14.54 36.88
C THR A 132 -71.18 -15.82 36.92
N GLN A 133 -70.58 -16.95 37.29
CA GLN A 133 -71.28 -18.23 37.46
C GLN A 133 -72.27 -18.16 38.63
N GLU A 134 -71.93 -17.53 39.75
CA GLU A 134 -72.83 -17.29 40.87
C GLU A 134 -74.04 -16.43 40.46
N LEU A 135 -73.83 -15.34 39.73
CA LEU A 135 -74.90 -14.49 39.20
C LEU A 135 -75.81 -15.28 38.23
N LEU A 136 -75.22 -16.11 37.38
CA LEU A 136 -75.97 -16.97 36.47
C LEU A 136 -76.82 -18.00 37.24
N ASN A 137 -76.27 -18.56 38.32
CA ASN A 137 -76.98 -19.50 39.19
C ASN A 137 -78.13 -18.82 39.95
N LEU A 138 -77.94 -17.58 40.43
CA LEU A 138 -79.01 -16.77 41.04
C LEU A 138 -80.12 -16.43 40.04
N ALA A 139 -79.76 -16.07 38.80
CA ALA A 139 -80.74 -15.83 37.73
C ALA A 139 -81.55 -17.10 37.39
N LYS A 140 -80.88 -18.26 37.33
CA LYS A 140 -81.54 -19.56 37.15
C LYS A 140 -82.45 -19.91 38.34
N GLY A 141 -82.01 -19.64 39.57
CA GLY A 141 -82.80 -19.85 40.79
C GLY A 141 -84.05 -18.98 40.87
N ARG A 142 -83.97 -17.73 40.39
CA ARG A 142 -85.13 -16.82 40.27
C ARG A 142 -86.18 -17.32 39.27
N ASN A 143 -85.77 -18.04 38.24
CA ASN A 143 -86.67 -18.63 37.24
C ASN A 143 -87.32 -19.94 37.72
N THR A 144 -86.90 -20.51 38.86
CA THR A 144 -87.44 -21.76 39.42
C THR A 144 -88.39 -21.56 40.61
N LEU A 145 -88.78 -20.34 40.97
CA LEU A 145 -89.78 -20.08 42.01
C LEU A 145 -91.22 -20.18 41.43
N PRO A 146 -92.10 -21.06 41.94
CA PRO A 146 -93.51 -21.08 41.57
C PRO A 146 -94.33 -20.05 42.37
N GLY A 147 -95.06 -19.21 41.64
CA GLY A 147 -96.38 -18.65 41.99
C GLY A 147 -96.56 -17.98 43.35
N THR A 148 -96.75 -16.66 43.35
CA THR A 148 -97.82 -16.05 44.15
C THR A 148 -98.52 -14.99 43.31
N GLU A 149 -99.82 -15.20 43.13
CA GLU A 149 -100.72 -14.52 42.21
C GLU A 149 -101.29 -13.20 42.76
N SER A 150 -101.98 -12.52 41.83
CA SER A 150 -102.93 -11.41 41.96
C SER A 150 -102.30 -10.01 41.98
N THR A 151 -102.70 -9.05 41.13
CA THR A 151 -104.08 -8.74 40.71
C THR A 151 -104.09 -8.06 39.31
N HIS A 152 -104.97 -8.56 38.43
CA HIS A 152 -105.40 -8.01 37.11
C HIS A 152 -106.25 -6.71 37.27
N PRO A 153 -106.67 -5.94 36.22
CA PRO A 153 -107.05 -6.39 34.86
C PRO A 153 -106.76 -5.35 33.71
N PRO A 154 -107.35 -5.44 32.49
CA PRO A 154 -106.80 -6.24 31.39
C PRO A 154 -106.67 -5.47 30.04
N ALA A 155 -105.80 -5.96 29.16
CA ALA A 155 -105.71 -5.54 27.76
C ALA A 155 -106.59 -6.43 26.87
N MET A 156 -107.61 -5.83 26.23
CA MET A 156 -108.37 -6.41 25.13
C MET A 156 -107.71 -5.99 23.82
N ALA A 157 -107.05 -6.92 23.15
CA ALA A 157 -106.66 -6.77 21.75
C ALA A 157 -106.83 -8.13 21.08
N HIS A 158 -107.84 -8.23 20.23
CA HIS A 158 -107.73 -8.71 18.85
C HIS A 158 -109.12 -8.91 18.27
N GLN A 159 -109.45 -8.07 17.27
CA GLN A 159 -110.05 -8.48 16.00
C GLN A 159 -110.38 -7.22 15.19
N SER A 160 -109.60 -6.95 14.15
CA SER A 160 -110.04 -6.09 13.04
C SER A 160 -109.22 -6.38 11.80
N SER A 161 -109.70 -7.34 11.01
CA SER A 161 -109.36 -7.48 9.61
C SER A 161 -110.61 -7.98 8.91
N ALA A 162 -111.49 -7.05 8.54
CA ALA A 162 -112.19 -7.00 7.25
C ALA A 162 -113.29 -5.95 7.30
N GLU A 163 -113.41 -5.24 6.17
CA GLU A 163 -114.52 -4.37 5.76
C GLU A 163 -114.61 -3.00 6.45
N LEU A 164 -114.23 -1.94 5.72
CA LEU A 164 -115.22 -1.28 4.86
C LEU A 164 -114.58 -0.24 3.94
N GLU A 165 -114.95 -0.39 2.68
CA GLU A 165 -114.82 0.57 1.60
C GLU A 165 -115.58 1.88 1.90
N ARG A 166 -115.09 2.96 1.26
CA ARG A 166 -115.76 4.26 1.01
C ARG A 166 -116.03 5.15 2.23
N VAL A 167 -115.42 6.33 2.22
CA VAL A 167 -116.13 7.58 1.84
C VAL A 167 -115.10 8.66 1.49
N ARG A 168 -115.43 9.32 0.38
CA ARG A 168 -114.78 10.45 -0.29
C ARG A 168 -115.04 11.75 0.48
N GLY A 169 -114.03 12.62 0.67
CA GLY A 169 -114.29 13.98 1.16
C GLY A 169 -113.10 14.85 1.58
N LYS A 170 -112.32 15.32 0.58
CA LYS A 170 -111.54 16.59 0.50
C LYS A 170 -110.47 16.98 1.56
N PRO A 171 -109.47 17.78 1.15
CA PRO A 171 -108.26 18.08 1.93
C PRO A 171 -108.37 19.44 2.64
N GLU A 172 -107.94 19.53 3.88
CA GLU A 172 -107.60 20.80 4.53
C GLU A 172 -106.28 20.66 5.29
N ASP A 173 -105.39 21.62 5.03
CA ASP A 173 -104.06 21.77 5.59
C ASP A 173 -104.07 21.69 7.12
N VAL A 174 -103.56 20.57 7.65
CA VAL A 174 -103.17 20.49 9.05
C VAL A 174 -101.65 20.52 9.08
N VAL A 175 -101.15 21.72 9.33
CA VAL A 175 -99.77 22.02 9.73
C VAL A 175 -99.32 20.99 10.77
N ALA A 176 -98.25 20.25 10.46
CA ALA A 176 -97.54 19.42 11.42
C ALA A 176 -97.27 20.24 12.69
N SER A 177 -97.75 19.77 13.84
CA SER A 177 -97.62 20.49 15.10
C SER A 177 -96.14 20.77 15.38
N GLY A 178 -95.80 21.99 15.81
CA GLY A 178 -94.41 22.34 16.15
C GLY A 178 -93.77 21.40 17.17
N HIS A 179 -94.58 20.67 17.94
CA HIS A 179 -94.13 19.69 18.92
C HIS A 179 -93.54 18.44 18.27
N GLU A 180 -94.16 17.91 17.23
CA GLU A 180 -93.64 16.74 16.49
C GLU A 180 -92.35 17.09 15.74
N ARG A 181 -92.24 18.30 15.19
CA ARG A 181 -90.98 18.80 14.59
C ARG A 181 -89.87 18.99 15.64
N GLN A 182 -90.20 19.51 16.81
CA GLN A 182 -89.25 19.74 17.90
C GLN A 182 -88.79 18.42 18.54
N GLU A 183 -89.66 17.41 18.60
CA GLU A 183 -89.34 16.06 19.10
C GLU A 183 -88.51 15.26 18.07
N LEU A 184 -88.81 15.40 16.77
CA LEU A 184 -87.94 14.93 15.69
C LEU A 184 -86.59 15.63 15.69
N GLU A 185 -86.53 16.96 15.86
CA GLU A 185 -85.27 17.71 16.00
C GLU A 185 -84.48 17.27 17.23
N ARG A 186 -85.13 17.07 18.37
CA ARG A 186 -84.48 16.63 19.62
C ARG A 186 -83.94 15.20 19.52
N ASN A 187 -84.60 14.32 18.77
CA ASN A 187 -84.13 12.96 18.51
C ASN A 187 -83.06 12.90 17.40
N LEU A 188 -83.12 13.78 16.39
CA LEU A 188 -82.09 13.91 15.35
C LEU A 188 -80.81 14.58 15.87
N LEU A 189 -80.93 15.62 16.71
CA LEU A 189 -79.81 16.33 17.35
C LEU A 189 -79.27 15.61 18.60
N GLY A 190 -80.14 14.95 19.39
CA GLY A 190 -79.72 14.17 20.56
C GLY A 190 -78.86 12.95 20.20
N ASN A 191 -79.08 12.37 19.02
CA ASN A 191 -78.24 11.29 18.50
C ASN A 191 -76.90 11.80 17.93
N GLN A 192 -76.80 13.09 17.60
CA GLN A 192 -75.58 13.69 17.05
C GLN A 192 -74.43 13.65 18.06
N ASP A 193 -74.69 13.91 19.33
CA ASP A 193 -73.67 13.86 20.38
C ASP A 193 -73.29 12.41 20.74
N HIS A 194 -74.24 11.48 20.70
CA HIS A 194 -73.96 10.05 20.85
C HIS A 194 -73.04 9.54 19.73
N ILE A 195 -73.33 9.89 18.47
CA ILE A 195 -72.48 9.54 17.31
C ILE A 195 -71.09 10.16 17.42
N LYS A 196 -70.96 11.41 17.91
CA LYS A 196 -69.65 12.03 18.16
C LYS A 196 -68.83 11.25 19.19
N VAL A 197 -69.45 10.85 20.31
CA VAL A 197 -68.78 10.08 21.37
C VAL A 197 -68.33 8.71 20.84
N GLU A 198 -69.16 8.02 20.06
CA GLU A 198 -68.78 6.75 19.44
C GLU A 198 -67.65 6.92 18.39
N LEU A 199 -67.69 7.98 17.57
CA LEU A 199 -66.59 8.33 16.65
C LEU A 199 -65.29 8.62 17.40
N GLU A 200 -65.36 9.30 18.54
CA GLU A 200 -64.19 9.63 19.34
C GLU A 200 -63.61 8.41 20.05
N LYS A 201 -64.46 7.46 20.48
CA LYS A 201 -64.00 6.13 20.93
C LYS A 201 -63.33 5.36 19.80
N LEU A 202 -63.94 5.32 18.61
CA LEU A 202 -63.38 4.63 17.44
C LEU A 202 -62.03 5.22 17.04
N LYS A 203 -61.91 6.56 17.06
CA LYS A 203 -60.66 7.27 16.81
C LYS A 203 -59.60 6.89 17.85
N LYS A 204 -59.93 6.88 19.15
CA LYS A 204 -59.02 6.45 20.20
C LYS A 204 -58.57 4.99 20.03
N THR A 205 -59.47 4.10 19.61
CA THR A 205 -59.10 2.70 19.32
C THR A 205 -58.19 2.59 18.10
N HIS A 206 -58.41 3.39 17.06
CA HIS A 206 -57.56 3.42 15.87
C HIS A 206 -56.17 4.01 16.16
N ASP A 207 -56.10 5.12 16.91
CA ASP A 207 -54.84 5.70 17.35
C ASP A 207 -54.04 4.71 18.24
N TRP A 208 -54.75 3.93 19.06
CA TRP A 208 -54.14 2.85 19.84
C TRP A 208 -53.63 1.72 18.94
N GLN A 209 -54.41 1.32 17.92
CA GLN A 209 -54.02 0.30 16.94
C GLN A 209 -52.76 0.75 16.16
N GLN A 210 -52.74 2.00 15.70
CA GLN A 210 -51.60 2.57 14.99
C GLN A 210 -50.34 2.60 15.85
N LYS A 211 -50.43 2.97 17.13
CA LYS A 211 -49.29 2.90 18.08
C LYS A 211 -48.78 1.48 18.29
N LEU A 212 -49.68 0.49 18.25
CA LEU A 212 -49.30 -0.92 18.35
C LEU A 212 -48.55 -1.37 17.09
N GLU A 213 -49.03 -0.99 15.90
CA GLU A 213 -48.38 -1.26 14.62
C GLU A 213 -47.00 -0.61 14.54
N GLU A 214 -46.85 0.65 14.97
CA GLU A 214 -45.56 1.33 15.07
C GLU A 214 -44.59 0.61 16.01
N ARG A 215 -45.07 0.12 17.16
CA ARG A 215 -44.25 -0.70 18.09
C ARG A 215 -43.85 -2.03 17.48
N VAL A 216 -44.75 -2.72 16.78
CA VAL A 216 -44.44 -3.99 16.09
C VAL A 216 -43.42 -3.76 14.98
N LEU A 217 -43.55 -2.67 14.22
CA LEU A 217 -42.57 -2.26 13.21
C LEU A 217 -41.21 -1.92 13.82
N GLY A 218 -41.19 -1.21 14.96
CA GLY A 218 -39.96 -0.92 15.71
C GLY A 218 -39.25 -2.19 16.16
N LEU A 219 -39.97 -3.10 16.83
CA LEU A 219 -39.44 -4.39 17.25
C LEU A 219 -38.97 -5.25 16.06
N GLY A 220 -39.64 -5.17 14.92
CA GLY A 220 -39.22 -5.85 13.68
C GLY A 220 -37.88 -5.35 13.14
N LYS A 221 -37.65 -4.02 13.18
CA LYS A 221 -36.36 -3.42 12.80
C LYS A 221 -35.25 -3.82 13.76
N GLU A 222 -35.49 -3.70 15.07
CA GLU A 222 -34.53 -4.11 16.10
C GLU A 222 -34.16 -5.60 15.99
N LEU A 223 -35.14 -6.46 15.71
CA LEU A 223 -34.88 -7.89 15.49
C LEU A 223 -34.02 -8.14 14.24
N GLN A 224 -34.26 -7.39 13.17
CA GLN A 224 -33.47 -7.52 11.93
C GLN A 224 -32.04 -7.01 12.13
N GLU A 225 -31.86 -5.89 12.85
CA GLU A 225 -30.55 -5.36 13.22
C GLU A 225 -29.80 -6.33 14.13
N ALA A 226 -30.47 -6.92 15.13
CA ALA A 226 -29.88 -7.93 16.00
C ALA A 226 -29.43 -9.18 15.21
N LYS A 227 -30.24 -9.64 14.24
CA LYS A 227 -29.85 -10.74 13.34
C LYS A 227 -28.64 -10.38 12.47
N GLY A 228 -28.59 -9.15 11.96
CA GLY A 228 -27.43 -8.62 11.22
C GLY A 228 -26.18 -8.63 12.09
N ALA A 229 -26.27 -8.10 13.31
CA ALA A 229 -25.16 -8.08 14.26
C ALA A 229 -24.66 -9.48 14.63
N ILE A 230 -25.56 -10.46 14.79
CA ILE A 230 -25.20 -11.87 15.01
C ILE A 230 -24.49 -12.46 13.78
N GLY A 231 -24.95 -12.15 12.57
CA GLY A 231 -24.27 -12.56 11.33
C GLY A 231 -22.85 -11.97 11.24
N ASP A 232 -22.68 -10.72 11.64
CA ASP A 232 -21.39 -10.03 11.65
C ASP A 232 -20.42 -10.58 12.70
N THR A 233 -20.91 -10.93 13.90
CA THR A 233 -20.07 -11.59 14.91
C THR A 233 -19.68 -13.00 14.47
N GLN A 234 -20.60 -13.75 13.84
CA GLN A 234 -20.29 -15.07 13.31
C GLN A 234 -19.25 -15.02 12.20
N ARG A 235 -19.36 -14.07 11.25
CA ARG A 235 -18.34 -13.87 10.19
C ARG A 235 -16.98 -13.53 10.78
N ARG A 236 -16.92 -12.58 11.72
CA ARG A 236 -15.68 -12.24 12.43
C ARG A 236 -15.07 -13.43 13.18
N LEU A 237 -15.90 -14.28 13.79
CA LEU A 237 -15.43 -15.48 14.47
C LEU A 237 -14.82 -16.50 13.51
N VAL A 238 -15.42 -16.68 12.32
CA VAL A 238 -14.86 -17.54 11.25
C VAL A 238 -13.54 -16.97 10.72
N GLU A 239 -13.47 -15.66 10.48
CA GLU A 239 -12.24 -14.98 10.06
C GLU A 239 -11.12 -15.14 11.08
N GLN A 240 -11.41 -14.91 12.36
CA GLN A 240 -10.46 -15.11 13.46
C GLN A 240 -10.00 -16.57 13.56
N SER A 241 -10.92 -17.52 13.39
CA SER A 241 -10.60 -18.96 13.40
C SER A 241 -9.67 -19.33 12.23
N ALA A 242 -9.91 -18.78 11.04
CA ALA A 242 -9.06 -18.99 9.87
C ALA A 242 -7.65 -18.42 10.08
N VAL A 243 -7.54 -17.21 10.64
CA VAL A 243 -6.25 -16.59 10.98
C VAL A 243 -5.51 -17.37 12.08
N LEU A 244 -6.23 -17.90 13.07
CA LEU A 244 -5.63 -18.73 14.11
C LEU A 244 -5.09 -20.05 13.53
N LEU A 245 -5.83 -20.69 12.62
CA LEU A 245 -5.36 -21.91 11.96
C LEU A 245 -4.13 -21.66 11.07
N THR A 246 -4.11 -20.56 10.32
CA THR A 246 -2.95 -20.23 9.47
C THR A 246 -1.71 -19.90 10.30
N SER A 247 -1.88 -19.15 11.41
CA SER A 247 -0.77 -18.87 12.32
C SER A 247 -0.28 -20.12 13.07
N GLN A 248 -1.17 -21.04 13.44
CA GLN A 248 -0.80 -22.33 14.01
C GLN A 248 0.00 -23.20 13.03
N SER A 249 -0.40 -23.23 11.75
CA SER A 249 0.36 -23.92 10.69
C SER A 249 1.76 -23.32 10.53
N GLN A 250 1.86 -21.99 10.51
CA GLN A 250 3.16 -21.30 10.43
C GLN A 250 4.04 -21.60 11.65
N LEU A 251 3.47 -21.65 12.85
CA LEU A 251 4.21 -22.04 14.05
C LEU A 251 4.80 -23.45 13.92
N GLN A 252 4.00 -24.42 13.46
CA GLN A 252 4.46 -25.79 13.25
C GLN A 252 5.57 -25.88 12.18
N GLU A 253 5.45 -25.12 11.09
CA GLU A 253 6.50 -25.03 10.07
C GLU A 253 7.81 -24.49 10.65
N VAL A 254 7.74 -23.40 11.43
CA VAL A 254 8.91 -22.81 12.10
C VAL A 254 9.50 -23.75 13.15
N GLU A 255 8.69 -24.49 13.90
CA GLU A 255 9.15 -25.51 14.86
C GLU A 255 9.88 -26.67 14.15
N ALA A 256 9.37 -27.11 13.01
CA ALA A 256 10.00 -28.13 12.18
C ALA A 256 11.33 -27.62 11.58
N GLU A 257 11.38 -26.37 11.11
CA GLU A 257 12.60 -25.72 10.65
C GLU A 257 13.63 -25.58 11.78
N ASN A 258 13.21 -25.20 12.99
CA ASN A 258 14.08 -25.10 14.16
C ASN A 258 14.69 -26.47 14.48
N SER A 259 13.87 -27.52 14.51
CA SER A 259 14.34 -28.89 14.72
C SER A 259 15.35 -29.33 13.65
N ARG A 260 15.09 -29.00 12.38
CA ARG A 260 16.00 -29.27 11.26
C ARG A 260 17.33 -28.51 11.40
N LEU A 261 17.29 -27.24 11.78
CA LEU A 261 18.48 -26.42 12.00
C LEU A 261 19.30 -26.92 13.19
N GLN A 262 18.64 -27.36 14.27
CA GLN A 262 19.31 -27.99 15.41
C GLN A 262 20.05 -29.27 15.01
N LEU A 263 19.44 -30.13 14.20
CA LEU A 263 20.11 -31.31 13.66
C LEU A 263 21.31 -30.91 12.78
N ARG A 264 21.15 -29.92 11.91
CA ARG A 264 22.24 -29.44 11.06
C ARG A 264 23.42 -28.86 11.86
N LEU A 265 23.14 -28.17 12.97
CA LEU A 265 24.17 -27.69 13.89
C LEU A 265 24.89 -28.84 14.58
N LYS A 266 24.18 -29.91 14.98
CA LYS A 266 24.79 -31.11 15.56
C LYS A 266 25.71 -31.83 14.57
N GLU A 267 25.25 -32.02 13.33
CA GLU A 267 26.06 -32.60 12.24
C GLU A 267 27.33 -31.79 12.02
N LEU A 268 27.21 -30.47 11.87
CA LEU A 268 28.35 -29.60 11.61
C LEU A 268 29.34 -29.59 12.79
N ASN A 269 28.85 -29.61 14.03
CA ASN A 269 29.70 -29.75 15.21
C ASN A 269 30.45 -31.08 15.24
N GLU A 270 29.81 -32.17 14.84
CA GLU A 270 30.45 -33.48 14.75
C GLU A 270 31.50 -33.53 13.63
N GLU A 271 31.23 -32.88 12.50
CA GLU A 271 32.20 -32.69 11.42
C GLU A 271 33.42 -31.89 11.90
N TYR A 272 33.22 -30.81 12.68
CA TYR A 272 34.33 -30.04 13.27
C TYR A 272 35.14 -30.86 14.26
N ARG A 273 34.48 -31.60 15.18
CA ARG A 273 35.15 -32.49 16.13
C ARG A 273 35.96 -33.57 15.42
N SER A 274 35.38 -34.18 14.39
CA SER A 274 36.03 -35.20 13.58
C SER A 274 37.26 -34.66 12.84
N ARG A 275 37.18 -33.44 12.27
CA ARG A 275 38.32 -32.77 11.63
C ARG A 275 39.43 -32.46 12.64
N LEU A 276 39.10 -31.91 13.79
CA LEU A 276 40.06 -31.62 14.87
C LEU A 276 40.74 -32.89 15.37
N ALA A 277 39.97 -33.96 15.62
CA ALA A 277 40.50 -35.24 16.04
C ALA A 277 41.45 -35.84 14.99
N ARG A 278 41.15 -35.66 13.70
CA ARG A 278 42.02 -36.09 12.60
C ARG A 278 43.32 -35.29 12.58
N TYR A 279 43.25 -33.96 12.69
CA TYR A 279 44.45 -33.11 12.77
C TYR A 279 45.34 -33.45 13.98
N ILE A 280 44.75 -33.69 15.15
CA ILE A 280 45.50 -34.11 16.35
C ILE A 280 46.16 -35.46 16.13
N ARG A 281 45.43 -36.42 15.53
CA ARG A 281 45.96 -37.75 15.20
C ARG A 281 47.11 -37.68 14.19
N ASP A 282 46.98 -36.83 13.17
CA ASP A 282 48.01 -36.66 12.14
C ASP A 282 49.29 -36.05 12.74
N VAL A 283 49.15 -35.07 13.64
CA VAL A 283 50.28 -34.49 14.39
C VAL A 283 50.91 -35.51 15.36
N ALA A 284 50.11 -36.29 16.07
CA ALA A 284 50.58 -37.34 16.98
C ALA A 284 51.34 -38.44 16.22
N ASN A 285 50.79 -38.95 15.12
CA ASN A 285 51.43 -39.94 14.26
C ASN A 285 52.77 -39.42 13.68
N TYR A 286 52.84 -38.14 13.34
CA TYR A 286 54.10 -37.50 12.91
C TYR A 286 55.15 -37.46 14.03
N MET A 287 54.74 -37.16 15.26
CA MET A 287 55.64 -37.16 16.42
C MET A 287 56.12 -38.57 16.79
N ASP A 288 55.26 -39.58 16.70
CA ASP A 288 55.60 -40.99 16.96
C ASP A 288 56.53 -41.58 15.88
N SER A 289 56.32 -41.22 14.61
CA SER A 289 57.22 -41.60 13.51
C SER A 289 58.59 -40.92 13.61
N LYS A 290 58.67 -39.71 14.17
CA LYS A 290 59.95 -39.05 14.49
C LYS A 290 60.68 -39.73 15.65
N SER A 291 59.96 -40.23 16.66
CA SER A 291 60.53 -40.93 17.83
C SER A 291 61.16 -42.29 17.47
N SER A 292 60.54 -43.02 16.54
CA SER A 292 61.02 -44.35 16.10
C SER A 292 62.24 -44.32 15.16
N HIS A 293 62.59 -43.18 14.57
CA HIS A 293 63.73 -43.03 13.64
C HIS A 293 65.02 -42.47 14.28
N MET A 294 65.09 -42.36 15.61
CA MET A 294 66.23 -41.77 16.33
C MET A 294 67.53 -42.62 16.38
N THR A 295 67.64 -43.71 15.61
CA THR A 295 68.85 -44.58 15.59
C THR A 295 69.73 -44.47 14.34
N GLY A 296 69.59 -43.45 13.48
CA GLY A 296 70.56 -43.26 12.40
C GLY A 296 70.43 -41.97 11.59
N HIS A 297 71.42 -41.09 11.76
CA HIS A 297 71.84 -39.95 10.91
C HIS A 297 70.75 -39.04 10.25
N SER A 298 70.72 -37.81 10.76
CA SER A 298 70.00 -36.58 10.37
C SER A 298 69.52 -36.45 8.91
N LYS A 299 68.21 -36.68 8.67
CA LYS A 299 67.46 -36.19 7.49
C LYS A 299 66.53 -35.01 7.85
N ALA A 300 67.09 -33.96 8.44
CA ALA A 300 66.35 -32.76 8.88
C ALA A 300 65.47 -32.05 7.81
N PRO A 301 65.81 -32.02 6.50
CA PRO A 301 64.99 -31.33 5.50
C PRO A 301 63.68 -32.06 5.14
N ALA A 302 63.69 -33.40 5.18
CA ALA A 302 62.53 -34.22 4.83
C ALA A 302 61.45 -34.18 5.91
N ASP A 303 61.86 -34.13 7.18
CA ASP A 303 60.96 -34.07 8.33
C ASP A 303 60.22 -32.71 8.39
N HIS A 304 60.93 -31.60 8.12
CA HIS A 304 60.31 -30.28 8.04
C HIS A 304 59.28 -30.19 6.89
N ALA A 305 59.53 -30.87 5.76
CA ALA A 305 58.58 -30.92 4.65
C ALA A 305 57.29 -31.68 5.03
N ALA A 306 57.38 -32.78 5.77
CA ALA A 306 56.21 -33.55 6.22
C ALA A 306 55.31 -32.75 7.20
N MET A 307 55.89 -32.09 8.20
CA MET A 307 55.12 -31.20 9.10
C MET A 307 54.46 -30.05 8.31
N LYS A 308 55.21 -29.44 7.39
CA LYS A 308 54.69 -28.38 6.52
C LYS A 308 53.49 -28.87 5.70
N HIS A 309 53.53 -30.09 5.16
CA HIS A 309 52.40 -30.68 4.44
C HIS A 309 51.14 -30.86 5.30
N PHE A 310 51.25 -31.25 6.58
CA PHE A 310 50.09 -31.35 7.46
C PHE A 310 49.46 -29.98 7.77
N VAL A 311 50.29 -28.98 8.06
CA VAL A 311 49.84 -27.60 8.27
C VAL A 311 49.21 -27.04 7.00
N ASP A 312 49.82 -27.26 5.84
CA ASP A 312 49.28 -26.84 4.54
C ASP A 312 47.93 -27.50 4.23
N ASN A 313 47.76 -28.78 4.56
CA ASN A 313 46.49 -29.50 4.44
C ASN A 313 45.42 -28.93 5.39
N MET A 314 45.77 -28.66 6.65
CA MET A 314 44.86 -28.02 7.62
C MET A 314 44.40 -26.63 7.13
N LEU A 315 45.34 -25.81 6.66
CA LEU A 315 45.05 -24.48 6.11
C LEU A 315 44.24 -24.56 4.81
N LYS A 316 44.43 -25.59 3.99
CA LYS A 316 43.64 -25.83 2.77
C LYS A 316 42.20 -26.18 3.13
N ASP A 317 42.00 -27.06 4.11
CA ASP A 317 40.68 -27.47 4.58
C ASP A 317 39.93 -26.32 5.27
N ILE A 318 40.63 -25.48 6.05
CA ILE A 318 40.05 -24.27 6.65
C ILE A 318 39.61 -23.31 5.54
N ARG A 319 40.47 -23.03 4.55
CA ARG A 319 40.12 -22.19 3.39
C ARG A 319 38.94 -22.74 2.60
N ALA A 320 38.87 -24.06 2.37
CA ALA A 320 37.74 -24.69 1.69
C ALA A 320 36.43 -24.57 2.49
N SER A 321 36.50 -24.71 3.82
CA SER A 321 35.35 -24.54 4.72
C SER A 321 34.78 -23.12 4.66
N TYR A 322 35.65 -22.10 4.72
CA TYR A 322 35.23 -20.71 4.58
C TYR A 322 34.65 -20.41 3.20
N LYS A 323 35.27 -20.92 2.12
CA LYS A 323 34.72 -20.80 0.76
C LYS A 323 33.33 -21.42 0.63
N SER A 324 33.13 -22.63 1.16
CA SER A 324 31.80 -23.28 1.16
C SER A 324 30.78 -22.48 1.96
N ARG A 325 31.17 -21.89 3.10
CA ARG A 325 30.27 -21.05 3.91
C ARG A 325 29.92 -19.75 3.17
N GLU A 326 30.90 -19.11 2.56
CA GLU A 326 30.70 -17.92 1.73
C GLU A 326 29.75 -18.21 0.56
N GLU A 327 29.94 -19.34 -0.14
CA GLU A 327 29.02 -19.76 -1.19
C GLU A 327 27.59 -19.99 -0.70
N GLN A 328 27.42 -20.59 0.49
CA GLN A 328 26.09 -20.78 1.08
C GLN A 328 25.44 -19.44 1.41
N LEU A 329 26.17 -18.50 2.00
CA LEU A 329 25.69 -17.15 2.29
C LEU A 329 25.34 -16.40 1.00
N ALA A 330 26.18 -16.50 -0.03
CA ALA A 330 25.92 -15.92 -1.34
C ALA A 330 24.67 -16.55 -2.01
N ARG A 331 24.48 -17.86 -1.91
CA ARG A 331 23.26 -18.54 -2.40
C ARG A 331 22.02 -18.09 -1.63
N ALA A 332 22.10 -17.99 -0.31
CA ALA A 332 21.01 -17.48 0.52
C ALA A 332 20.65 -16.03 0.18
N ALA A 333 21.65 -15.15 0.08
CA ALA A 333 21.48 -13.75 -0.33
C ALA A 333 20.84 -13.63 -1.72
N ARG A 334 21.29 -14.42 -2.70
CA ARG A 334 20.64 -14.50 -4.02
C ARG A 334 19.20 -15.00 -3.94
N GLY A 335 18.92 -15.98 -3.07
CA GLY A 335 17.57 -16.50 -2.80
C GLY A 335 16.64 -15.46 -2.17
N TYR A 336 17.12 -14.69 -1.17
CA TYR A 336 16.37 -13.58 -0.59
C TYR A 336 16.10 -12.48 -1.63
N LYS A 337 17.10 -12.10 -2.42
CA LYS A 337 16.93 -11.13 -3.51
C LYS A 337 15.90 -11.60 -4.55
N LYS A 338 15.88 -12.89 -4.88
CA LYS A 338 14.87 -13.47 -5.77
C LYS A 338 13.46 -13.40 -5.16
N ARG A 339 13.30 -13.84 -3.91
CA ARG A 339 12.02 -13.76 -3.18
C ARG A 339 11.50 -12.33 -3.08
N MET A 340 12.40 -11.37 -2.83
CA MET A 340 12.06 -9.96 -2.76
C MET A 340 11.55 -9.44 -4.12
N LYS A 341 12.24 -9.78 -5.22
CA LYS A 341 11.77 -9.47 -6.58
C LYS A 341 10.41 -10.10 -6.89
N ASP A 342 10.18 -11.34 -6.47
CA ASP A 342 8.89 -12.03 -6.69
C ASP A 342 7.76 -11.40 -5.87
N LEU A 343 8.05 -10.91 -4.65
CA LEU A 343 7.09 -10.17 -3.83
C LEU A 343 6.73 -8.82 -4.46
N VAL A 344 7.73 -8.08 -4.98
CA VAL A 344 7.51 -6.82 -5.69
C VAL A 344 6.62 -7.02 -6.92
N LYS A 345 6.84 -8.08 -7.70
CA LYS A 345 5.94 -8.42 -8.83
C LYS A 345 4.51 -8.71 -8.39
N LYS A 346 4.32 -9.44 -7.28
CA LYS A 346 2.98 -9.69 -6.73
C LYS A 346 2.32 -8.39 -6.28
N HIS A 347 3.09 -7.49 -5.66
CA HIS A 347 2.63 -6.16 -5.26
C HIS A 347 2.22 -5.32 -6.47
N GLU A 348 3.02 -5.29 -7.53
CA GLU A 348 2.67 -4.62 -8.80
C GLU A 348 1.36 -5.16 -9.39
N ASN A 349 1.19 -6.48 -9.44
CA ASN A 349 -0.05 -7.10 -9.91
C ASN A 349 -1.26 -6.72 -9.04
N LEU A 350 -1.07 -6.64 -7.72
CA LEU A 350 -2.12 -6.21 -6.80
C LEU A 350 -2.47 -4.73 -7.01
N LEU A 351 -1.49 -3.86 -7.23
CA LEU A 351 -1.73 -2.45 -7.56
C LEU A 351 -2.52 -2.30 -8.86
N ILE A 352 -2.23 -3.11 -9.88
CA ILE A 352 -2.99 -3.12 -11.14
C ILE A 352 -4.44 -3.55 -10.89
N ALA A 353 -4.65 -4.63 -10.12
CA ALA A 353 -6.00 -5.10 -9.78
C ALA A 353 -6.78 -4.07 -8.97
N TYR A 354 -6.13 -3.44 -7.98
CA TYR A 354 -6.69 -2.36 -7.18
C TYR A 354 -7.06 -1.14 -8.04
N GLY A 355 -6.17 -0.74 -8.95
CA GLY A 355 -6.42 0.35 -9.90
C GLY A 355 -7.63 0.09 -10.79
N LEU A 356 -7.73 -1.13 -11.33
CA LEU A 356 -8.87 -1.56 -12.13
C LEU A 356 -10.18 -1.54 -11.33
N GLN A 357 -10.16 -2.05 -10.09
CA GLN A 357 -11.32 -2.02 -9.21
C GLN A 357 -11.76 -0.59 -8.88
N ARG A 358 -10.81 0.32 -8.64
CA ARG A 358 -11.10 1.74 -8.40
C ARG A 358 -11.74 2.41 -9.60
N GLU A 359 -11.26 2.11 -10.80
CA GLU A 359 -11.84 2.64 -12.03
C GLU A 359 -13.24 2.08 -12.26
N GLN A 360 -13.47 0.79 -12.00
CA GLN A 360 -14.80 0.19 -12.04
C GLN A 360 -15.75 0.87 -11.06
N ILE A 361 -15.34 1.11 -9.81
CA ILE A 361 -16.15 1.82 -8.81
C ILE A 361 -16.41 3.27 -9.23
N ARG A 362 -15.42 3.96 -9.81
CA ARG A 362 -15.59 5.32 -10.33
C ARG A 362 -16.55 5.39 -11.52
N SER A 363 -16.56 4.36 -12.36
CA SER A 363 -17.43 4.28 -13.54
C SER A 363 -18.87 3.83 -13.22
N LEU A 364 -19.06 2.94 -12.24
CA LEU A 364 -20.39 2.47 -11.80
C LEU A 364 -21.00 3.32 -10.67
N GLY A 365 -20.17 4.00 -9.87
CA GLY A 365 -20.60 4.76 -8.70
C GLY A 365 -21.08 6.16 -9.06
N SER A 366 -22.26 6.54 -8.53
CA SER A 366 -22.64 7.95 -8.42
C SER A 366 -21.57 8.72 -7.61
N SER A 367 -21.45 10.03 -7.84
CA SER A 367 -20.37 10.92 -7.33
C SER A 367 -20.08 10.92 -5.82
N ALA A 368 -20.80 10.12 -5.02
CA ALA A 368 -20.70 10.00 -3.57
C ALA A 368 -19.94 8.75 -3.07
N MET A 369 -19.56 7.80 -3.93
CA MET A 369 -18.81 6.61 -3.51
C MET A 369 -17.31 6.88 -3.45
N ASP A 370 -16.73 6.77 -2.24
CA ASP A 370 -15.28 6.85 -2.04
C ASP A 370 -14.58 5.63 -2.65
N CYS A 371 -13.70 5.88 -3.60
CA CYS A 371 -12.90 4.86 -4.29
C CYS A 371 -11.62 4.49 -3.52
N GLY A 372 -11.44 5.00 -2.31
CA GLY A 372 -10.26 4.75 -1.48
C GLY A 372 -8.97 5.43 -1.97
N PRO A 373 -7.85 5.26 -1.23
CA PRO A 373 -6.58 5.93 -1.49
C PRO A 373 -6.04 5.67 -2.91
N ALA A 374 -5.31 6.63 -3.48
CA ALA A 374 -4.67 6.47 -4.78
C ALA A 374 -3.52 5.42 -4.73
N GLU A 375 -3.25 4.76 -5.86
CA GLU A 375 -2.18 3.74 -6.01
C GLU A 375 -0.79 4.23 -5.58
N LEU A 376 -0.55 5.54 -5.68
CA LEU A 376 0.65 6.22 -5.21
C LEU A 376 0.96 5.99 -3.73
N HIS A 377 -0.07 5.87 -2.90
CA HIS A 377 0.13 5.66 -1.46
C HIS A 377 0.71 4.28 -1.15
N PHE A 378 0.70 3.38 -2.13
CA PHE A 378 1.17 2.01 -2.00
C PHE A 378 2.41 1.73 -2.85
N SER A 379 3.00 2.71 -3.54
CA SER A 379 4.21 2.47 -4.33
C SER A 379 5.42 2.18 -3.44
N ILE A 380 6.19 1.15 -3.78
CA ILE A 380 7.46 0.82 -3.10
C ILE A 380 8.52 1.84 -3.55
N SER A 381 9.21 2.47 -2.61
CA SER A 381 10.24 3.51 -2.89
C SER A 381 11.67 2.96 -2.98
N ASP A 382 11.88 1.67 -2.70
CA ASP A 382 13.22 1.09 -2.60
C ASP A 382 13.93 0.99 -3.97
N PRO A 383 15.04 1.74 -4.19
CA PRO A 383 15.66 1.88 -5.51
C PRO A 383 16.29 0.58 -6.04
N GLU A 384 16.71 -0.32 -5.16
CA GLU A 384 17.31 -1.62 -5.52
C GLU A 384 16.30 -2.65 -6.02
N LEU A 385 15.02 -2.45 -5.68
CA LEU A 385 13.93 -3.37 -6.00
C LEU A 385 13.17 -2.96 -7.25
N LEU A 386 13.13 -1.65 -7.52
CA LEU A 386 12.46 -1.09 -8.68
C LEU A 386 13.27 -1.27 -9.96
N THR A 387 12.60 -1.64 -11.03
CA THR A 387 13.11 -1.51 -12.40
C THR A 387 13.01 -0.03 -12.85
N ASN A 388 13.82 0.38 -13.83
CA ASN A 388 13.80 1.76 -14.35
C ASN A 388 12.39 2.19 -14.77
N THR A 389 11.66 1.29 -15.44
CA THR A 389 10.28 1.49 -15.87
C THR A 389 9.32 1.72 -14.70
N THR A 390 9.46 0.97 -13.60
CA THR A 390 8.64 1.20 -12.40
C THR A 390 8.94 2.51 -11.68
N ARG A 391 10.20 2.98 -11.72
CA ARG A 391 10.54 4.29 -11.16
C ARG A 391 9.94 5.43 -11.97
N GLU A 392 9.98 5.31 -13.29
CA GLU A 392 9.32 6.27 -14.21
C GLU A 392 7.81 6.25 -14.03
N LEU A 393 7.19 5.07 -13.90
CA LEU A 393 5.76 4.98 -13.59
C LEU A 393 5.38 5.65 -12.27
N ASN A 394 6.19 5.50 -11.22
CA ASN A 394 5.93 6.17 -9.95
C ASN A 394 6.05 7.70 -10.08
N ARG A 395 7.06 8.20 -10.79
CA ARG A 395 7.19 9.64 -11.10
C ARG A 395 5.98 10.17 -11.87
N LEU A 396 5.54 9.47 -12.91
CA LEU A 396 4.38 9.85 -13.71
C LEU A 396 3.09 9.85 -12.90
N ARG A 397 2.94 8.89 -11.98
CA ARG A 397 1.80 8.89 -11.06
C ARG A 397 1.84 10.12 -10.13
N GLU A 398 3.00 10.48 -9.59
CA GLU A 398 3.14 11.65 -8.70
C GLU A 398 2.83 12.95 -9.42
N GLU A 399 3.32 13.09 -10.66
CA GLU A 399 3.01 14.22 -11.53
C GLU A 399 1.51 14.30 -11.85
N LYS A 400 0.89 13.16 -12.17
CA LYS A 400 -0.57 13.08 -12.36
C LYS A 400 -1.33 13.56 -11.12
N ALA A 401 -0.96 13.12 -9.92
CA ALA A 401 -1.64 13.55 -8.69
C ALA A 401 -1.48 15.06 -8.42
N LYS A 402 -0.29 15.62 -8.69
CA LYS A 402 -0.06 17.07 -8.59
C LYS A 402 -0.95 17.86 -9.56
N LEU A 403 -1.08 17.39 -10.81
CA LEU A 403 -1.94 18.00 -11.81
C LEU A 403 -3.43 17.88 -11.45
N GLU A 404 -3.86 16.73 -10.92
CA GLU A 404 -5.24 16.53 -10.44
C GLU A 404 -5.58 17.48 -9.28
N MET A 405 -4.66 17.69 -8.33
CA MET A 405 -4.83 18.67 -7.26
C MET A 405 -4.96 20.10 -7.80
N GLN A 406 -4.09 20.49 -8.75
CA GLN A 406 -4.15 21.81 -9.38
C GLN A 406 -5.48 22.02 -10.12
N LEU A 407 -5.99 21.01 -10.82
CA LEU A 407 -7.30 21.05 -11.48
C LEU A 407 -8.45 21.23 -10.47
N GLN A 408 -8.44 20.48 -9.37
CA GLN A 408 -9.45 20.62 -8.32
C GLN A 408 -9.40 22.00 -7.66
N GLU A 409 -8.22 22.57 -7.48
CA GLU A 409 -8.05 23.91 -6.92
C GLU A 409 -8.54 25.00 -7.87
N LEU A 410 -8.23 24.88 -9.18
CA LEU A 410 -8.79 25.77 -10.21
C LEU A 410 -10.30 25.65 -10.32
N GLN A 411 -10.86 24.43 -10.23
CA GLN A 411 -12.32 24.23 -10.20
C GLN A 411 -12.96 24.86 -8.96
N LYS A 412 -12.35 24.72 -7.78
CA LYS A 412 -12.81 25.38 -6.54
C LYS A 412 -12.71 26.91 -6.62
N LYS A 413 -11.65 27.44 -7.25
CA LYS A 413 -11.51 28.89 -7.52
C LYS A 413 -12.60 29.37 -8.48
N ARG A 414 -12.84 28.65 -9.59
CA ARG A 414 -13.94 28.94 -10.53
C ARG A 414 -15.32 28.87 -9.86
N LEU A 415 -15.57 27.91 -8.97
CA LEU A 415 -16.81 27.83 -8.18
C LEU A 415 -16.94 28.97 -7.17
N LYS A 416 -15.84 29.40 -6.54
CA LYS A 416 -15.82 30.57 -5.65
C LYS A 416 -16.06 31.88 -6.41
N GLU A 417 -15.44 32.04 -7.58
CA GLU A 417 -15.65 33.17 -8.49
C GLU A 417 -17.08 33.20 -9.05
N ALA A 418 -17.66 32.03 -9.36
CA ALA A 418 -19.06 31.89 -9.78
C ALA A 418 -20.06 32.12 -8.62
N SER A 419 -19.65 31.93 -7.36
CA SER A 419 -20.50 32.21 -6.18
C SER A 419 -20.44 33.67 -5.70
N ALA A 420 -19.48 34.46 -6.21
CA ALA A 420 -19.31 35.88 -5.87
C ALA A 420 -20.08 36.83 -6.80
N PHE A 421 -20.74 36.32 -7.85
CA PHE A 421 -21.58 37.10 -8.74
C PHE A 421 -22.93 36.39 -8.99
N PRO A 422 -24.07 37.11 -8.96
CA PRO A 422 -25.34 36.56 -9.42
C PRO A 422 -25.29 36.27 -10.93
N LEU A 423 -26.09 35.28 -11.36
CA LEU A 423 -26.31 34.86 -12.75
C LEU A 423 -26.39 36.02 -13.77
N PRO A 424 -25.97 35.80 -15.01
CA PRO A 424 -25.43 36.82 -15.90
C PRO A 424 -26.53 37.76 -16.45
N PRO A 425 -26.28 39.08 -16.51
CA PRO A 425 -26.95 39.93 -17.47
C PRO A 425 -26.24 39.77 -18.82
N GLU A 426 -26.97 39.23 -19.79
CA GLU A 426 -26.71 39.54 -21.19
C GLU A 426 -26.55 41.05 -21.37
N GLN A 427 -25.57 41.42 -22.20
CA GLN A 427 -25.39 42.74 -22.81
C GLN A 427 -24.91 43.87 -21.91
N GLN A 428 -23.59 43.95 -21.78
CA GLN A 428 -22.78 45.13 -22.18
C GLN A 428 -21.30 44.75 -21.99
N LEU A 429 -20.73 43.97 -22.93
CA LEU A 429 -19.28 43.97 -23.09
C LEU A 429 -18.95 45.29 -23.76
N ASP A 430 -18.40 46.23 -22.99
CA ASP A 430 -17.92 47.51 -23.48
C ASP A 430 -17.14 47.33 -24.80
N GLU A 431 -17.28 48.28 -25.73
CA GLU A 431 -16.54 48.36 -26.99
C GLU A 431 -15.04 48.09 -26.80
N GLU A 432 -14.50 48.48 -25.63
CA GLU A 432 -13.12 48.24 -25.20
C GLU A 432 -12.81 46.77 -24.92
N GLY A 433 -13.74 46.01 -24.33
CA GLY A 433 -13.60 44.57 -24.12
C GLY A 433 -13.60 43.79 -25.44
N TRP A 434 -14.50 44.17 -26.37
CA TRP A 434 -14.47 43.60 -27.72
C TRP A 434 -13.27 44.08 -28.53
N ALA A 435 -12.78 45.30 -28.31
CA ALA A 435 -11.54 45.79 -28.93
C ALA A 435 -10.32 45.01 -28.44
N GLU A 436 -10.25 44.67 -27.16
CA GLU A 436 -9.17 43.87 -26.59
C GLU A 436 -9.19 42.43 -27.10
N VAL A 437 -10.36 41.79 -27.19
CA VAL A 437 -10.48 40.45 -27.80
C VAL A 437 -10.10 40.49 -29.28
N ARG A 438 -10.55 41.51 -30.03
CA ARG A 438 -10.15 41.70 -31.44
C ARG A 438 -8.67 42.02 -31.59
N LYS A 439 -8.04 42.66 -30.60
CA LYS A 439 -6.61 42.93 -30.57
C LYS A 439 -5.83 41.64 -30.29
N GLN A 440 -6.21 40.88 -29.27
CA GLN A 440 -5.60 39.59 -28.95
C GLN A 440 -5.73 38.59 -30.09
N LEU A 441 -6.88 38.56 -30.78
CA LEU A 441 -7.05 37.70 -31.94
C LEU A 441 -6.15 38.13 -33.11
N ARG A 442 -5.98 39.44 -33.33
CA ARG A 442 -5.05 39.96 -34.34
C ARG A 442 -3.60 39.68 -33.97
N GLU A 443 -3.20 39.86 -32.71
CA GLU A 443 -1.86 39.56 -32.22
C GLU A 443 -1.57 38.07 -32.29
N PHE A 444 -2.51 37.21 -31.87
CA PHE A 444 -2.36 35.76 -32.00
C PHE A 444 -2.23 35.34 -33.47
N THR A 445 -3.08 35.87 -34.35
CA THR A 445 -3.02 35.56 -35.79
C THR A 445 -1.71 36.06 -36.40
N HIS A 446 -1.26 37.27 -36.03
CA HIS A 446 -0.03 37.85 -36.53
C HIS A 446 1.21 37.09 -36.05
N ASN A 447 1.31 36.80 -34.75
CA ASN A 447 2.43 36.05 -34.19
C ASN A 447 2.49 34.62 -34.76
N THR A 448 1.34 33.93 -34.82
CA THR A 448 1.29 32.59 -35.42
C THR A 448 1.66 32.63 -36.90
N GLN A 449 1.26 33.68 -37.62
CA GLN A 449 1.65 33.85 -39.03
C GLN A 449 3.15 34.16 -39.17
N GLU A 450 3.72 35.02 -38.34
CA GLU A 450 5.16 35.31 -38.34
C GLU A 450 5.98 34.06 -38.03
N ASP A 451 5.58 33.26 -37.04
CA ASP A 451 6.25 32.00 -36.70
C ASP A 451 6.22 31.03 -37.89
N LEU A 452 5.07 30.88 -38.54
CA LEU A 452 4.93 30.03 -39.73
C LEU A 452 5.73 30.57 -40.93
N GLU A 453 5.81 31.89 -41.11
CA GLU A 453 6.63 32.52 -42.16
C GLU A 453 8.12 32.34 -41.87
N GLN A 454 8.55 32.42 -40.61
CA GLN A 454 9.91 32.12 -40.17
C GLN A 454 10.25 30.65 -40.43
N GLU A 455 9.42 29.71 -39.98
CA GLU A 455 9.60 28.28 -40.24
C GLU A 455 9.65 28.00 -41.75
N ARG A 456 8.74 28.60 -42.53
CA ARG A 456 8.74 28.47 -43.99
C ARG A 456 10.04 29.00 -44.60
N SER A 457 10.55 30.14 -44.14
CA SER A 457 11.81 30.72 -44.64
C SER A 457 13.03 29.85 -44.28
N GLN A 458 13.04 29.27 -43.08
CA GLN A 458 14.10 28.36 -42.64
C GLN A 458 14.07 27.06 -43.45
N LEU A 459 12.89 26.50 -43.68
CA LEU A 459 12.70 25.32 -44.51
C LEU A 459 13.10 25.58 -45.96
N LEU A 460 12.73 26.74 -46.53
CA LEU A 460 13.16 27.13 -47.87
C LEU A 460 14.68 27.26 -47.96
N THR A 461 15.32 27.91 -46.98
CA THR A 461 16.78 28.04 -46.93
C THR A 461 17.45 26.66 -46.87
N ARG A 462 16.94 25.76 -46.03
CA ARG A 462 17.44 24.39 -45.92
C ARG A 462 17.22 23.59 -47.20
N ALA A 463 16.10 23.79 -47.88
CA ALA A 463 15.81 23.15 -49.17
C ALA A 463 16.78 23.64 -50.25
N VAL A 464 17.05 24.95 -50.35
CA VAL A 464 18.02 25.51 -51.31
C VAL A 464 19.42 24.94 -51.05
N VAL A 465 19.88 24.88 -49.80
CA VAL A 465 21.19 24.30 -49.47
C VAL A 465 21.24 22.81 -49.84
N ALA A 466 20.15 22.06 -49.62
CA ALA A 466 20.08 20.66 -50.03
C ALA A 466 20.10 20.50 -51.57
N GLU A 467 19.42 21.38 -52.30
CA GLU A 467 19.48 21.42 -53.77
C GLU A 467 20.90 21.74 -54.28
N GLU A 468 21.58 22.70 -53.67
CA GLU A 468 22.99 23.02 -53.98
C GLU A 468 23.91 21.81 -53.73
N GLN A 469 23.77 21.12 -52.60
CA GLN A 469 24.54 19.90 -52.31
C GLN A 469 24.30 18.80 -53.35
N VAL A 470 23.05 18.64 -53.82
CA VAL A 470 22.75 17.68 -54.88
C VAL A 470 23.39 18.09 -56.19
N LEU A 471 23.40 19.38 -56.53
CA LEU A 471 24.09 19.89 -57.73
C LEU A 471 25.61 19.66 -57.63
N GLU A 472 26.23 19.92 -56.47
CA GLU A 472 27.65 19.65 -56.23
C GLU A 472 27.98 18.16 -56.40
N LEU A 473 27.15 17.26 -55.85
CA LEU A 473 27.31 15.82 -56.01
C LEU A 473 27.12 15.38 -57.46
N GLN A 474 26.15 15.96 -58.17
CA GLN A 474 25.93 15.68 -59.58
C GLN A 474 27.13 16.13 -60.42
N GLU A 475 27.65 17.34 -60.18
CA GLU A 475 28.84 17.84 -60.87
C GLU A 475 30.07 16.98 -60.57
N TYR A 476 30.25 16.56 -59.31
CA TYR A 476 31.29 15.62 -58.93
C TYR A 476 31.19 14.29 -59.71
N ILE A 477 29.98 13.71 -59.76
CA ILE A 477 29.73 12.49 -60.53
C ILE A 477 30.05 12.72 -62.01
N ASP A 478 29.59 13.81 -62.61
CA ASP A 478 29.81 14.09 -64.03
C ASP A 478 31.30 14.30 -64.36
N GLN A 479 32.04 15.02 -63.52
CA GLN A 479 33.49 15.18 -63.65
C GLN A 479 34.23 13.84 -63.53
N HIS A 480 33.87 13.03 -62.54
CA HIS A 480 34.50 11.73 -62.33
C HIS A 480 34.13 10.72 -63.41
N LEU A 481 32.87 10.70 -63.87
CA LEU A 481 32.44 9.89 -65.02
C LEU A 481 33.19 10.29 -66.29
N ALA A 482 33.42 11.58 -66.53
CA ALA A 482 34.23 12.04 -67.67
C ALA A 482 35.68 11.55 -67.55
N ARG A 483 36.30 11.65 -66.37
CA ARG A 483 37.66 11.13 -66.11
C ARG A 483 37.73 9.61 -66.29
N TYR A 484 36.78 8.86 -65.74
CA TYR A 484 36.73 7.41 -65.89
C TYR A 484 36.53 7.00 -67.34
N LYS A 485 35.70 7.70 -68.11
CA LYS A 485 35.55 7.46 -69.55
C LYS A 485 36.87 7.70 -70.29
N GLN A 486 37.58 8.78 -69.98
CA GLN A 486 38.90 9.06 -70.57
C GLN A 486 39.91 7.98 -70.19
N GLU A 487 39.94 7.52 -68.94
CA GLU A 487 40.87 6.50 -68.48
C GLU A 487 40.55 5.13 -69.08
N ILE A 488 39.27 4.76 -69.18
CA ILE A 488 38.85 3.54 -69.90
C ILE A 488 39.27 3.61 -71.37
N LEU A 489 39.12 4.77 -72.02
CA LEU A 489 39.63 4.96 -73.39
C LEU A 489 41.16 4.84 -73.45
N ARG A 490 41.88 5.38 -72.47
CA ARG A 490 43.33 5.28 -72.36
C ARG A 490 43.80 3.84 -72.18
N LEU A 491 43.16 3.11 -71.26
CA LEU A 491 43.41 1.70 -70.98
C LEU A 491 43.06 0.82 -72.17
N ARG A 492 41.94 1.08 -72.87
CA ARG A 492 41.62 0.37 -74.12
C ARG A 492 42.61 0.65 -75.24
N ASN A 493 43.14 1.86 -75.34
CA ASN A 493 44.20 2.18 -76.29
C ASN A 493 45.53 1.51 -75.91
N ALA A 494 45.80 1.33 -74.61
CA ALA A 494 46.96 0.59 -74.10
C ALA A 494 46.81 -0.93 -74.28
N GLU A 495 45.65 -1.51 -73.99
CA GLU A 495 45.33 -2.93 -74.22
C GLU A 495 45.23 -3.26 -75.72
N GLY A 496 44.82 -2.30 -76.56
CA GLY A 496 44.92 -2.42 -78.02
C GLY A 496 46.37 -2.42 -78.52
N SER A 497 47.34 -2.07 -77.68
CA SER A 497 48.78 -2.08 -77.98
C SER A 497 49.52 -3.30 -77.40
N GLU A 498 48.88 -4.15 -76.58
CA GLU A 498 49.48 -5.38 -76.06
C GLU A 498 48.67 -6.61 -76.45
N GLY A 499 49.22 -7.40 -77.36
CA GLY A 499 48.61 -8.61 -77.91
C GLY A 499 48.42 -9.76 -76.89
N PRO A 500 47.58 -10.75 -77.23
CA PRO A 500 46.86 -11.56 -76.24
C PRO A 500 47.64 -12.82 -75.81
N ARG A 501 47.64 -13.14 -74.50
CA ARG A 501 47.98 -14.48 -74.00
C ARG A 501 47.03 -15.00 -72.91
N VAL A 502 46.31 -16.02 -73.34
CA VAL A 502 45.51 -17.06 -72.69
C VAL A 502 46.09 -17.59 -71.36
N LEU A 503 45.20 -17.91 -70.40
CA LEU A 503 45.10 -19.15 -69.57
C LEU A 503 44.07 -18.88 -68.43
N SER A 504 42.81 -19.32 -68.53
CA SER A 504 42.27 -20.66 -68.20
C SER A 504 42.29 -21.04 -66.72
N ALA A 505 41.12 -21.08 -66.07
CA ALA A 505 40.61 -22.08 -65.10
C ALA A 505 39.46 -21.46 -64.26
N ARG A 506 38.19 -21.82 -64.53
CA ARG A 506 37.40 -22.92 -63.92
C ARG A 506 36.78 -22.56 -62.55
N ALA A 507 35.48 -22.24 -62.64
CA ALA A 507 34.36 -22.60 -61.75
C ALA A 507 34.59 -22.66 -60.22
N ALA A 508 33.95 -21.72 -59.51
CA ALA A 508 33.38 -21.98 -58.18
C ALA A 508 32.09 -21.17 -57.98
N ALA A 509 31.10 -21.86 -57.42
CA ALA A 509 29.70 -21.50 -57.21
C ALA A 509 29.46 -20.17 -56.50
N ALA A 510 28.36 -19.51 -56.89
CA ALA A 510 27.78 -18.35 -56.22
C ALA A 510 27.11 -18.71 -54.88
N PRO A 511 27.18 -17.83 -53.86
CA PRO A 511 26.21 -17.78 -52.77
C PRO A 511 25.17 -16.66 -52.98
N PRO A 512 23.95 -16.78 -52.40
CA PRO A 512 22.80 -15.98 -52.79
C PRO A 512 22.65 -14.66 -52.03
N LEU A 513 22.03 -13.69 -52.70
CA LEU A 513 21.61 -12.37 -52.19
C LEU A 513 20.60 -12.50 -51.03
N PRO A 514 20.70 -11.67 -49.97
CA PRO A 514 19.63 -11.52 -48.99
C PRO A 514 18.57 -10.53 -49.51
N ARG A 515 17.31 -10.99 -49.53
CA ARG A 515 16.11 -10.20 -49.81
C ARG A 515 15.87 -9.17 -48.70
N ALA A 516 15.65 -7.93 -49.09
CA ALA A 516 15.14 -6.85 -48.25
C ALA A 516 13.67 -7.09 -47.89
N SER A 517 13.37 -7.05 -46.60
CA SER A 517 12.00 -7.01 -46.08
C SER A 517 11.54 -5.57 -46.00
N THR A 518 10.55 -5.24 -46.82
CA THR A 518 9.74 -4.03 -46.77
C THR A 518 8.94 -3.99 -45.48
N VAL A 519 9.12 -2.95 -44.66
CA VAL A 519 8.15 -2.57 -43.63
C VAL A 519 7.36 -1.39 -44.20
N SER A 520 6.12 -1.69 -44.55
CA SER A 520 5.05 -0.74 -44.86
C SER A 520 4.70 0.06 -43.61
N HIS A 521 4.90 1.38 -43.69
CA HIS A 521 4.14 2.33 -42.91
C HIS A 521 2.83 2.61 -43.65
N ASP A 522 1.73 2.56 -42.93
CA ASP A 522 0.47 3.18 -43.32
C ASP A 522 -0.10 3.92 -42.08
N PRO A 523 -0.94 4.93 -42.28
CA PRO A 523 -0.85 6.26 -41.66
C PRO A 523 -1.30 6.38 -40.20
#